data_AF-A0A6I0F756-F1
#
_entry.id   AF-A0A6I0F756-F1
#
_cell.length_a   1.000
_cell.length_b   1.000
_cell.length_c   1.000
_cell.angle_alpha   90.00
_cell.angle_beta   90.00
_cell.angle_gamma   90.00
#
_symmetry.space_group_name_H-M   'P 1'
#
loop_
_entity.id
_entity.type
_entity.pdbx_description
1 polymer ?
#
loop_
_entity_poly.entity_id
_entity_poly.type
_entity_poly.pdbx_seq_one_letter_code
_entity_poly.pdbx_strand_id
1 'polypeptide(L)' 'MDPIIIDKDKGIELWTAAQCAEFSGTARGTFTSYAGRGRAPQPVAKLHGLTLWDSDEVKEWHEKRPKQKQNRRK' A
#
# COMPACT_ATOMS: atom_id res chain seq x y z
N MET A 1 -13.43 8.44 -14.12
CA MET A 1 -13.72 7.05 -13.73
C MET A 1 -12.50 6.52 -13.03
N ASP A 2 -12.65 5.95 -11.83
CA ASP A 2 -11.54 5.40 -11.04
C ASP A 2 -11.77 3.88 -10.86
N PRO A 3 -11.14 3.03 -11.68
CA PRO A 3 -11.35 1.59 -11.61
C PRO A 3 -10.62 1.00 -10.40
N ILE A 4 -11.35 0.26 -9.56
CA ILE A 4 -10.81 -0.46 -8.41
C ILE A 4 -10.66 -1.96 -8.72
N ILE A 5 -9.64 -2.59 -8.12
CA ILE A 5 -9.40 -4.03 -8.22
C ILE A 5 -9.92 -4.67 -6.94
N ILE A 6 -10.85 -5.61 -7.06
CA ILE A 6 -11.40 -6.35 -5.93
C ILE A 6 -11.03 -7.83 -6.11
N ASP A 7 -10.51 -8.45 -5.06
CA ASP A 7 -10.37 -9.90 -5.01
C ASP A 7 -11.75 -10.54 -4.91
N LYS A 8 -12.10 -11.38 -5.88
CA LYS A 8 -13.45 -11.95 -5.99
C LYS A 8 -13.77 -12.95 -4.87
N ASP A 9 -12.77 -13.63 -4.33
CA ASP A 9 -12.95 -14.69 -3.34
C ASP A 9 -13.14 -14.10 -1.95
N LYS A 10 -12.33 -13.11 -1.61
CA LYS A 10 -12.32 -12.46 -0.28
C LYS A 10 -13.15 -11.18 -0.21
N GLY A 11 -13.49 -10.58 -1.36
CA GLY A 11 -14.19 -9.29 -1.42
C GLY A 11 -13.33 -8.10 -0.94
N ILE A 12 -12.01 -8.27 -0.89
CA ILE A 12 -11.06 -7.24 -0.43
C ILE A 12 -10.63 -6.36 -1.59
N GLU A 13 -10.43 -5.08 -1.32
CA GLU A 13 -9.82 -4.18 -2.29
C GLU A 13 -8.32 -4.44 -2.35
N LEU A 14 -7.83 -4.61 -3.57
CA LEU A 14 -6.42 -4.77 -3.86
C LEU A 14 -5.87 -3.46 -4.43
N TRP A 15 -4.81 -2.97 -3.80
CA TRP A 15 -4.17 -1.73 -4.18
C TRP A 15 -2.90 -1.99 -4.95
N THR A 16 -2.70 -1.18 -5.99
CA THR A 16 -1.41 -1.10 -6.68
C THR A 16 -0.37 -0.42 -5.79
N ALA A 17 0.91 -0.57 -6.14
CA ALA A 17 2.00 0.14 -5.47
C ALA A 17 1.79 1.67 -5.46
N ALA A 18 1.12 2.22 -6.48
CA ALA A 18 0.82 3.65 -6.57
C ALA A 18 -0.24 4.07 -5.54
N GLN A 19 -1.34 3.32 -5.44
CA GLN A 19 -2.40 3.57 -4.45
C GLN A 19 -1.89 3.43 -3.02
N CYS A 20 -1.10 2.39 -2.74
CA CYS A 20 -0.49 2.20 -1.41
C CYS A 20 0.43 3.38 -1.03
N ALA A 21 1.20 3.87 -2.01
CA ALA A 21 2.10 4.98 -1.83
C ALA A 21 1.34 6.29 -1.58
N GLU A 22 0.30 6.57 -2.36
CA GLU A 22 -0.57 7.73 -2.18
C GLU A 22 -1.25 7.72 -0.80
N PHE A 23 -1.84 6.59 -0.42
CA PHE A 23 -2.49 6.44 0.89
C PHE A 23 -1.52 6.62 2.06
N SER A 24 -0.30 6.07 1.94
CA SER A 24 0.72 6.14 3.00
C SER A 24 1.57 7.41 2.98
N GLY A 25 1.33 8.33 2.04
CA GLY A 25 2.12 9.55 1.87
C GLY A 25 3.58 9.29 1.47
N THR A 26 3.85 8.19 0.77
CA THR A 26 5.19 7.83 0.29
C THR A 26 5.26 7.81 -1.23
N ALA A 27 6.47 7.72 -1.80
CA ALA A 27 6.63 7.51 -3.24
C ALA A 27 6.48 6.02 -3.59
N ARG A 28 5.93 5.70 -4.78
CA ARG A 28 5.74 4.33 -5.27
C ARG A 28 6.99 3.44 -5.08
N GLY A 29 8.14 3.93 -5.54
CA GLY A 29 9.42 3.21 -5.44
C GLY A 29 9.87 2.98 -3.99
N THR A 30 9.60 3.94 -3.11
CA THR A 30 9.87 3.84 -1.67
C THR A 30 8.98 2.78 -1.02
N PHE A 31 7.69 2.78 -1.34
CA PHE A 31 6.75 1.79 -0.83
C PHE A 31 7.17 0.36 -1.24
N THR A 32 7.45 0.12 -2.52
CA THR A 32 7.97 -1.18 -2.99
C THR A 32 9.28 -1.56 -2.32
N SER A 33 10.16 -0.59 -2.07
CA SER A 33 11.42 -0.84 -1.35
C SER A 33 11.18 -1.20 0.13
N TYR A 34 10.16 -0.63 0.77
CA TYR A 34 9.76 -1.02 2.12
C TYR A 34 9.16 -2.42 2.16
N ALA A 35 8.30 -2.76 1.21
CA ALA A 35 7.75 -4.11 1.09
C ALA A 35 8.90 -5.13 0.91
N GLY A 36 9.85 -4.89 0.00
CA GLY A 36 11.00 -5.78 -0.18
C GLY A 36 11.94 -5.90 1.03
N ARG A 37 11.89 -4.94 1.97
CA ARG A 37 12.70 -4.94 3.20
C ARG A 37 11.91 -5.36 4.45
N GLY A 38 10.68 -5.84 4.30
CA GLY A 38 9.81 -6.22 5.42
C GLY A 38 9.38 -5.04 6.31
N ARG A 39 9.44 -3.80 5.81
CA ARG A 39 8.99 -2.58 6.52
C ARG A 39 7.60 -2.12 6.13
N ALA A 40 7.01 -2.71 5.09
CA ALA A 40 5.64 -2.51 4.65
C ALA A 40 5.01 -3.89 4.35
N PRO A 41 3.68 -3.97 4.18
CA PRO A 41 3.01 -5.22 3.86
C PRO A 41 3.60 -5.90 2.62
N GLN A 42 3.59 -7.22 2.63
CA GLN A 42 4.02 -8.00 1.48
C GLN A 42 2.96 -7.92 0.38
N PRO A 43 3.36 -8.00 -0.89
CA PRO A 43 2.39 -8.09 -1.96
C PRO A 43 1.66 -9.43 -1.93
N VAL A 44 0.33 -9.38 -2.04
CA VAL A 44 -0.53 -10.57 -1.98
C VAL A 44 -0.72 -11.24 -3.33
N ALA A 45 -0.61 -10.48 -4.42
CA ALA A 45 -0.79 -11.00 -5.77
C ALA A 45 0.06 -10.26 -6.81
N LYS A 46 0.33 -10.96 -7.92
CA LYS A 46 0.87 -10.34 -9.14
C LYS A 46 -0.09 -10.60 -10.29
N LEU A 47 -0.59 -9.54 -10.90
CA LEU A 47 -1.54 -9.58 -12.01
C LEU A 47 -0.94 -8.84 -13.20
N HIS A 48 -0.61 -9.56 -14.29
CA HIS A 48 -0.06 -8.98 -15.52
C HIS A 48 1.12 -8.00 -15.31
N GLY A 49 2.02 -8.30 -14.37
CA GLY A 49 3.16 -7.45 -14.05
C GLY A 49 2.86 -6.33 -13.03
N LEU A 50 1.60 -6.10 -12.69
CA LEU A 50 1.22 -5.27 -11.54
C LEU A 50 1.35 -6.11 -10.28
N THR A 51 2.02 -5.53 -9.29
CA THR A 51 2.04 -6.10 -7.95
C THR A 51 0.89 -5.46 -7.17
N LEU A 52 0.14 -6.29 -6.44
CA LEU A 52 -1.04 -5.88 -5.70
C LEU A 52 -0.85 -6.18 -4.21
N TRP A 53 -1.36 -5.28 -3.39
CA TRP A 53 -1.34 -5.35 -1.93
C TRP A 53 -2.76 -5.37 -1.40
N ASP A 54 -2.94 -6.06 -0.29
CA ASP A 54 -4.18 -6.00 0.46
C ASP A 54 -4.36 -4.59 1.05
N SER A 55 -5.48 -3.95 0.74
CA SER A 55 -5.75 -2.59 1.23
C SER A 55 -5.91 -2.53 2.76
N ASP A 56 -6.44 -3.59 3.38
CA ASP A 56 -6.64 -3.67 4.82
C ASP A 56 -5.28 -3.77 5.53
N GLU A 57 -4.38 -4.63 5.06
CA GLU A 57 -3.02 -4.71 5.60
C GLU A 57 -2.28 -3.38 5.49
N VAL A 58 -2.46 -2.64 4.38
CA VAL A 58 -1.84 -1.32 4.18
C VAL A 58 -2.44 -0.28 5.13
N LYS A 59 -3.75 -0.29 5.35
CA LYS A 59 -4.44 0.56 6.32
C LYS A 59 -3.94 0.26 7.73
N GLU A 60 -3.97 -1.00 8.16
CA GLU A 60 -3.49 -1.45 9.47
C GLU A 60 -2.03 -1.08 9.70
N TRP A 61 -1.17 -1.31 8.70
CA TRP A 61 0.24 -0.93 8.78
C TRP A 61 0.41 0.58 8.92
N HIS A 62 -0.34 1.38 8.17
CA HIS A 62 -0.28 2.83 8.25
C HIS A 62 -0.77 3.35 9.61
N GLU A 63 -1.77 2.71 10.21
CA GLU A 63 -2.26 3.04 11.55
C GLU A 63 -1.28 2.63 12.67
N LYS A 64 -0.68 1.44 12.56
CA LYS A 64 0.32 0.91 13.51
C LYS A 64 1.65 1.65 13.43
N ARG A 65 1.95 2.28 12.29
CA ARG A 65 3.15 3.11 12.16
C ARG A 65 3.05 4.24 13.19
N PRO A 66 4.03 4.39 14.09
CA PRO A 66 4.09 5.57 14.93
C PRO A 66 4.13 6.76 13.98
N LYS A 67 3.08 7.59 13.98
CA LYS A 67 3.04 8.90 13.32
C LYS A 67 4.12 9.73 13.98
N GLN A 68 5.37 9.54 13.57
CA GLN A 68 6.47 10.39 13.95
C GLN A 68 6.12 11.72 13.30
N LYS A 69 5.45 12.58 14.08
CA LYS A 69 4.96 13.92 13.77
C LYS A 69 5.64 14.44 12.52
N GLN A 70 4.94 14.42 11.38
CA GLN A 70 5.31 15.23 10.23
C GLN A 70 4.97 16.68 10.58
N ASN A 71 5.68 17.21 11.58
CA ASN A 71 5.62 18.57 12.00
C ASN A 71 6.95 19.20 11.59
N ARG A 72 7.03 19.62 10.32
CA ARG A 72 7.87 20.75 9.88
C ARG A 72 7.81 20.97 8.36
N ARG A 73 7.27 22.15 8.02
CA ARG A 73 7.48 23.05 6.86
C ARG A 73 6.10 23.63 6.52
N LYS A 74 5.62 24.62 7.29
CA LYS A 74 5.91 26.07 7.20
C LYS A 74 5.77 26.59 5.78
#